data_AF-A0AAD9Q8K7-F1
#
_entry.id   AF-A0AAD9Q8K7-F1
#
_cell.length_a   1.000
_cell.length_b   1.000
_cell.length_c   1.000
_cell.angle_alpha   90.00
_cell.angle_beta   90.00
_cell.angle_gamma   90.00
#
_symmetry.space_group_name_H-M   'P 1'
#
loop_
_entity.id
_entity.type
_entity.pdbx_description
1 polymer ?
#
loop_
_entity_poly.entity_id
_entity_poly.type
_entity_poly.pdbx_seq_one_letter_code
_entity_poly.pdbx_strand_id
1 'polypeptide(L)'
;MGNTESAKKKQETVKASQQRGKPSEGKLLIKTKNILLIHSSNSAQLQVVRNFRYALTAKTEGSVHVTNFVSIVDRNKIPKNREWLDERNNVVLLCFTADAVEQFQNILLEKEFADQNGQLHSKVFSITFGESLSSLWPPKGFKRGSTDLRDFHFGFSEVDKLRPEDFENSPRLSSLIAAIKLTS
;
A
#
# COMPACT_ATOMS: atom_id res chain seq x y z
N MET A 1 56.74 -51.13 -43.96
CA MET A 1 55.36 -50.82 -44.39
C MET A 1 54.63 -50.35 -43.14
N GLY A 2 54.48 -49.04 -42.91
CA GLY A 2 53.48 -48.18 -43.56
C GLY A 2 52.25 -48.10 -42.65
N ASN A 3 52.30 -47.20 -41.65
CA ASN A 3 51.42 -46.01 -41.48
C ASN A 3 49.96 -46.31 -41.07
N THR A 4 49.61 -45.98 -39.81
CA THR A 4 48.66 -44.90 -39.37
C THR A 4 47.19 -45.27 -39.55
N GLU A 5 46.37 -45.31 -38.50
CA GLU A 5 45.55 -44.20 -37.95
C GLU A 5 44.77 -44.79 -36.74
N SER A 6 44.31 -44.16 -35.67
CA SER A 6 44.32 -42.79 -35.14
C SER A 6 43.68 -42.80 -33.73
N ALA A 7 44.11 -41.86 -32.87
CA ALA A 7 43.49 -41.33 -31.63
C ALA A 7 43.21 -42.30 -30.44
N LYS A 8 43.95 -42.31 -29.30
CA LYS A 8 44.05 -41.30 -28.20
C LYS A 8 42.68 -40.66 -27.86
N LYS A 9 42.20 -40.46 -26.63
CA LYS A 9 42.78 -40.30 -25.29
C LYS A 9 41.59 -40.23 -24.31
N LYS A 10 41.64 -40.93 -23.17
CA LYS A 10 41.80 -40.40 -21.79
C LYS A 10 40.66 -39.56 -21.17
N GLN A 11 40.23 -40.08 -20.02
CA GLN A 11 40.09 -39.44 -18.71
C GLN A 11 38.86 -38.58 -18.40
N GLU A 12 38.18 -39.06 -17.35
CA GLU A 12 37.70 -38.33 -16.17
C GLU A 12 36.85 -37.09 -16.39
N THR A 13 35.57 -37.20 -16.00
CA THR A 13 34.92 -36.07 -15.34
C THR A 13 34.03 -36.59 -14.22
N VAL A 14 34.55 -36.40 -13.02
CA VAL A 14 33.82 -36.37 -11.75
C VAL A 14 32.55 -35.55 -11.95
N LYS A 15 31.37 -36.19 -11.93
CA LYS A 15 30.11 -35.46 -11.83
C LYS A 15 29.94 -35.00 -10.39
N ALA A 16 30.42 -33.78 -10.15
CA ALA A 16 30.15 -32.99 -8.98
C ALA A 16 28.64 -32.86 -8.73
N SER A 17 28.27 -33.07 -7.46
CA SER A 17 27.21 -32.38 -6.72
C SER A 17 25.97 -31.93 -7.50
N GLN A 18 24.88 -32.71 -7.43
CA GLN A 18 23.55 -32.10 -7.36
C GLN A 18 23.18 -31.96 -5.88
N GLN A 19 23.67 -30.89 -5.27
CA GLN A 19 22.99 -30.31 -4.13
C GLN A 19 21.52 -30.14 -4.54
N ARG A 20 20.62 -30.81 -3.81
CA ARG A 20 19.19 -30.44 -3.82
C ARG A 20 19.14 -28.93 -3.71
N GLY A 21 18.70 -28.27 -4.78
CA GLY A 21 18.63 -26.83 -4.84
C GLY A 21 17.95 -26.34 -3.58
N LYS A 22 18.66 -25.48 -2.83
CA LYS A 22 17.99 -24.54 -1.94
C LYS A 22 16.84 -23.93 -2.75
N PRO A 23 15.64 -23.77 -2.19
CA PRO A 23 14.59 -23.03 -2.87
C PRO A 23 15.21 -21.71 -3.32
N SER A 24 15.12 -21.41 -4.61
CA SER A 24 15.49 -20.10 -5.10
C SER A 24 14.74 -19.07 -4.25
N GLU A 25 15.39 -17.96 -3.95
CA GLU A 25 14.80 -16.78 -3.29
C GLU A 25 13.63 -16.16 -4.09
N GLY A 26 13.09 -16.87 -5.08
CA GLY A 26 12.04 -16.47 -6.02
C GLY A 26 10.61 -16.78 -5.57
N LYS A 27 10.37 -17.24 -4.34
CA LYS A 27 9.11 -16.94 -3.65
C LYS A 27 9.38 -15.77 -2.73
N LEU A 28 9.24 -14.57 -3.26
CA LEU A 28 9.01 -13.39 -2.44
C LEU A 28 7.79 -13.76 -1.57
N LEU A 29 8.01 -14.18 -0.33
CA LEU A 29 6.97 -14.19 0.68
C LEU A 29 6.50 -12.74 0.67
N ILE A 30 5.36 -12.47 0.02
CA ILE A 30 4.73 -11.15 0.06
C ILE A 30 4.39 -10.98 1.54
N LYS A 31 5.32 -10.38 2.28
CA LYS A 31 5.14 -10.12 3.69
C LYS A 31 3.90 -9.25 3.79
N THR A 32 3.00 -9.62 4.70
CA THR A 32 1.77 -8.90 4.96
C THR A 32 2.06 -7.41 5.11
N LYS A 33 1.33 -6.58 4.37
CA LYS A 33 1.41 -5.12 4.50
C LYS A 33 0.58 -4.67 5.70
N ASN A 34 1.15 -3.85 6.57
CA ASN A 34 0.45 -3.26 7.70
C ASN A 34 -0.02 -1.85 7.35
N ILE A 35 -1.28 -1.57 7.64
CA ILE A 35 -1.93 -0.30 7.34
C ILE A 35 -2.29 0.43 8.63
N LEU A 36 -1.85 1.69 8.70
CA LEU A 36 -2.47 2.73 9.50
C LEU A 36 -3.54 3.42 8.63
N LEU A 37 -4.81 3.20 8.94
CA LEU A 37 -5.93 3.85 8.27
C LEU A 37 -6.41 5.03 9.14
N ILE A 38 -6.15 6.25 8.67
CA ILE A 38 -6.59 7.50 9.29
C ILE A 38 -7.79 8.00 8.50
N HIS A 39 -8.92 8.27 9.16
CA HIS A 39 -10.14 8.72 8.50
C HIS A 39 -10.69 10.02 9.06
N SER A 40 -11.36 10.82 8.24
CA SER A 40 -12.08 12.04 8.68
C SER A 40 -13.59 11.85 8.85
N SER A 41 -14.09 10.63 8.72
CA SER A 41 -15.53 10.37 8.76
C SER A 41 -16.16 10.79 10.09
N ASN A 42 -17.30 11.47 10.01
CA ASN A 42 -18.18 11.67 11.15
C ASN A 42 -18.90 10.35 11.54
N SER A 43 -19.74 10.40 12.58
CA SER A 43 -20.46 9.22 13.08
C SER A 43 -21.33 8.53 12.03
N ALA A 44 -21.92 9.28 11.09
CA ALA A 44 -22.75 8.70 10.02
C ALA A 44 -21.89 8.00 8.95
N GLN A 45 -20.78 8.64 8.57
CA GLN A 45 -19.86 8.12 7.54
C GLN A 45 -18.96 7.00 8.06
N LEU A 46 -18.83 6.84 9.38
CA LEU A 46 -17.97 5.83 10.01
C LEU A 46 -18.28 4.42 9.53
N GLN A 47 -19.56 4.11 9.28
CA GLN A 47 -19.95 2.80 8.79
C GLN A 47 -19.41 2.53 7.38
N VAL A 48 -19.37 3.54 6.51
CA VAL A 48 -18.81 3.43 5.16
C VAL A 48 -17.31 3.12 5.21
N VAL A 49 -16.55 3.82 6.07
CA VAL A 49 -15.11 3.54 6.22
C VAL A 49 -14.86 2.15 6.81
N ARG A 50 -15.74 1.67 7.71
CA ARG A 50 -15.68 0.29 8.23
C ARG A 50 -15.96 -0.73 7.13
N ASN A 51 -16.94 -0.49 6.26
CA ASN A 51 -17.26 -1.34 5.12
C ASN A 51 -16.06 -1.42 4.16
N PHE A 52 -15.43 -0.29 3.87
CA PHE A 52 -14.18 -0.26 3.10
C PHE A 52 -13.05 -1.07 3.75
N ARG A 53 -12.82 -0.90 5.06
CA ARG A 53 -11.80 -1.66 5.80
C ARG A 53 -12.07 -3.17 5.73
N TYR A 54 -13.33 -3.58 5.87
CA TYR A 54 -13.73 -4.97 5.74
C TYR A 54 -13.40 -5.50 4.34
N ALA A 55 -13.87 -4.82 3.29
CA ALA A 55 -13.63 -5.20 1.90
C ALA A 55 -12.14 -5.31 1.57
N LEU A 56 -11.32 -4.35 2.04
CA LEU A 56 -9.87 -4.37 1.87
C LEU A 56 -9.23 -5.60 2.52
N THR A 57 -9.69 -5.99 3.70
CA THR A 57 -9.17 -7.15 4.42
C THR A 57 -9.64 -8.46 3.78
N ALA A 58 -10.93 -8.55 3.44
CA ALA A 58 -11.53 -9.72 2.80
C ALA A 58 -10.86 -10.04 1.46
N LYS A 59 -10.71 -9.03 0.59
CA LYS A 59 -10.15 -9.19 -0.77
C LYS A 59 -8.66 -9.53 -0.79
N THR A 60 -7.95 -9.36 0.32
CA THR A 60 -6.49 -9.56 0.37
C THR A 60 -6.07 -10.85 1.05
N GLU A 61 -7.01 -11.63 1.61
CA GLU A 61 -6.76 -12.93 2.24
C GLU A 61 -5.54 -12.90 3.20
N GLY A 62 -5.38 -11.81 3.96
CA GLY A 62 -4.30 -11.65 4.94
C GLY A 62 -2.96 -11.11 4.38
N SER A 63 -2.87 -10.83 3.08
CA SER A 63 -1.69 -10.16 2.50
C SER A 63 -1.64 -8.66 2.78
N VAL A 64 -2.74 -8.07 3.23
CA VAL A 64 -2.83 -6.69 3.70
C VAL A 64 -3.66 -6.68 4.99
N HIS A 65 -3.20 -5.95 6.00
CA HIS A 65 -3.82 -5.94 7.32
C HIS A 65 -3.91 -4.51 7.87
N VAL A 66 -5.12 -4.07 8.21
CA VAL A 66 -5.35 -2.77 8.87
C VAL A 66 -5.12 -2.94 10.37
N THR A 67 -3.88 -2.65 10.80
CA THR A 67 -3.44 -2.75 12.20
C THR A 67 -4.02 -1.64 13.06
N ASN A 68 -4.22 -0.45 12.47
CA ASN A 68 -4.72 0.71 13.18
C ASN A 68 -5.81 1.38 12.36
N PHE A 69 -6.91 1.69 13.03
CA PHE A 69 -8.08 2.36 12.45
C PHE A 69 -8.44 3.52 13.37
N VAL A 70 -8.13 4.74 12.95
CA VAL A 70 -8.17 5.92 13.82
C VAL A 70 -8.84 7.10 13.13
N SER A 71 -9.65 7.85 13.88
CA SER A 71 -10.21 9.11 13.42
C SER A 71 -9.18 10.23 13.53
N ILE A 72 -9.16 11.14 12.55
CA ILE A 72 -8.25 12.28 12.56
C ILE A 72 -8.54 13.27 13.70
N VAL A 73 -9.78 13.32 14.19
CA VAL A 73 -10.15 14.19 15.32
C VAL A 73 -9.51 13.71 16.62
N ASP A 74 -9.21 12.42 16.73
CA ASP A 74 -8.55 11.80 17.88
C ASP A 74 -7.01 11.84 17.73
N ARG A 75 -6.43 13.01 17.46
CA ARG A 75 -4.99 13.17 17.12
C ARG A 75 -4.04 12.48 18.11
N ASN A 76 -4.34 12.58 19.41
CA ASN A 76 -3.55 11.97 20.49
C ASN A 76 -3.52 10.44 20.43
N LYS A 77 -4.43 9.81 19.69
CA LYS A 77 -4.53 8.35 19.54
C LYS A 77 -3.86 7.83 18.27
N ILE A 78 -3.26 8.69 17.44
CA ILE A 78 -2.57 8.26 16.22
C ILE A 78 -1.19 7.73 16.63
N PRO A 79 -0.97 6.40 16.62
CA PRO A 79 0.12 5.80 17.38
C PRO A 79 1.43 5.71 16.58
N LYS A 80 1.40 6.03 15.28
CA LYS A 80 2.51 5.83 14.33
C LYS A 80 2.91 7.15 13.69
N ASN A 81 4.19 7.25 13.38
CA ASN A 81 4.88 8.40 12.80
C ASN A 81 5.76 7.94 11.63
N ARG A 82 6.66 8.80 11.18
CA ARG A 82 7.64 8.52 10.13
C ARG A 82 8.47 7.27 10.37
N GLU A 83 9.00 7.07 11.57
CA GLU A 83 9.88 5.92 11.88
C GLU A 83 9.17 4.58 11.60
N TRP A 84 7.90 4.47 11.99
CA TRP A 84 7.09 3.29 11.67
C TRP A 84 6.88 3.13 10.16
N LEU A 85 6.75 4.22 9.43
CA LEU A 85 6.54 4.21 7.98
C LEU A 85 7.82 3.84 7.21
N ASP A 86 9.01 4.13 7.75
CA ASP A 86 10.28 3.76 7.15
C ASP A 86 10.47 2.22 7.09
N GLU A 87 9.80 1.46 7.96
CA GLU A 87 9.74 0.01 7.86
C GLU A 87 9.09 -0.46 6.53
N ARG A 88 9.66 -1.51 5.93
CA ARG A 88 9.34 -1.95 4.55
C ARG A 88 7.87 -2.29 4.28
N ASN A 89 7.15 -2.80 5.29
CA ASN A 89 5.81 -3.34 5.10
C ASN A 89 4.69 -2.44 5.58
N ASN A 90 5.02 -1.23 6.02
CA ASN A 90 4.06 -0.33 6.62
C ASN A 90 3.64 0.73 5.60
N VAL A 91 2.35 1.06 5.59
CA VAL A 91 1.79 2.11 4.74
C VAL A 91 0.73 2.88 5.52
N VAL A 92 0.48 4.12 5.11
CA VAL A 92 -0.57 4.96 5.67
C VAL A 92 -1.63 5.18 4.59
N LEU A 93 -2.89 4.95 4.96
CA LEU A 93 -4.05 5.30 4.15
C LEU A 93 -4.76 6.48 4.81
N LEU A 94 -4.90 7.59 4.08
CA LEU A 94 -5.64 8.78 4.49
C LEU A 94 -6.99 8.78 3.78
N CYS A 95 -8.05 8.42 4.50
CA CYS A 95 -9.41 8.39 3.99
C CYS A 95 -10.14 9.68 4.34
N PHE A 96 -10.51 10.49 3.36
CA PHE A 96 -11.11 11.79 3.62
C PHE A 96 -12.25 12.16 2.68
N THR A 97 -13.04 13.12 3.14
CA THR A 97 -14.01 13.87 2.32
C THR A 97 -13.38 15.17 1.84
N ALA A 98 -13.95 15.80 0.82
CA ALA A 98 -13.43 17.04 0.25
C ALA A 98 -13.30 18.15 1.31
N ASP A 99 -14.25 18.23 2.24
CA ASP A 99 -14.31 19.26 3.29
C ASP A 99 -13.30 19.02 4.43
N ALA A 100 -12.74 17.82 4.52
CA ALA A 100 -11.84 17.45 5.62
C ALA A 100 -10.37 17.50 5.24
N VAL A 101 -10.02 17.87 4.00
CA VAL A 101 -8.64 17.89 3.51
C VAL A 101 -7.74 18.71 4.42
N GLU A 102 -8.16 19.92 4.80
CA GLU A 102 -7.36 20.81 5.65
C GLU A 102 -7.07 20.23 7.04
N GLN A 103 -7.94 19.34 7.55
CA GLN A 103 -7.72 18.69 8.84
C GLN A 103 -6.45 17.82 8.84
N PHE A 104 -6.06 17.30 7.67
CA PHE A 104 -4.84 16.50 7.50
C PHE A 104 -3.56 17.33 7.54
N GLN A 105 -3.63 18.66 7.38
CA GLN A 105 -2.43 19.49 7.36
C GLN A 105 -1.58 19.31 8.63
N ASN A 106 -2.22 19.34 9.79
CA ASN A 106 -1.53 19.22 11.07
C ASN A 106 -0.94 17.83 11.28
N ILE A 107 -1.70 16.77 10.99
CA ILE A 107 -1.22 15.42 11.24
C ILE A 107 -0.08 15.03 10.31
N LEU A 108 -0.07 15.55 9.07
CA LEU A 108 1.02 15.33 8.13
C LEU A 108 2.34 15.91 8.65
N LEU A 109 2.31 17.05 9.35
CA LEU A 109 3.49 17.64 10.02
C LEU A 109 3.82 16.90 11.32
N GLU A 110 2.84 16.78 12.22
CA GLU A 110 3.03 16.22 13.57
C GLU A 110 3.56 14.78 13.55
N LYS A 111 3.19 14.00 12.52
CA LYS A 111 3.65 12.60 12.34
C LYS A 111 4.72 12.45 11.29
N GLU A 112 5.20 13.56 10.72
CA GLU A 112 6.27 13.59 9.72
C GLU A 112 5.96 12.70 8.49
N PHE A 113 4.66 12.66 8.11
CA PHE A 113 4.21 11.97 6.91
C PHE A 113 4.50 12.77 5.62
N ALA A 114 4.99 14.00 5.76
CA ALA A 114 5.64 14.76 4.72
C ALA A 114 7.04 15.17 5.17
N ASP A 115 7.92 15.41 4.20
CA ASP A 115 9.24 15.98 4.47
C ASP A 115 9.19 17.49 4.72
N GLN A 116 10.36 18.06 4.99
CA GLN A 116 10.54 19.50 5.27
C GLN A 116 10.14 20.41 4.10
N ASN A 117 10.06 19.87 2.88
CA ASN A 117 9.64 20.58 1.68
C ASN A 117 8.13 20.41 1.39
N GLY A 118 7.40 19.74 2.29
CA GLY A 118 5.99 19.43 2.15
C GLY A 118 5.72 18.23 1.24
N GLN A 119 6.74 17.49 0.81
CA GLN A 119 6.59 16.32 -0.06
C GLN A 119 6.03 15.16 0.76
N LEU A 120 4.84 14.67 0.41
CA LEU A 120 4.25 13.50 1.05
C LEU A 120 5.17 12.28 0.91
N HIS A 121 5.27 11.48 1.96
CA HIS A 121 6.02 10.23 1.91
C HIS A 121 5.41 9.29 0.86
N SER A 122 6.26 8.63 0.08
CA SER A 122 5.91 7.63 -0.94
C SER A 122 5.01 6.46 -0.47
N LYS A 123 4.87 6.25 0.85
CA LYS A 123 4.06 5.20 1.50
C LYS A 123 2.72 5.73 2.05
N VAL A 124 2.45 7.02 1.85
CA VAL A 124 1.18 7.66 2.19
C VAL A 124 0.30 7.66 0.96
N PHE A 125 -0.90 7.13 1.11
CA PHE A 125 -1.93 7.07 0.07
C PHE A 125 -3.12 7.92 0.47
N SER A 126 -3.73 8.60 -0.49
CA SER A 126 -5.00 9.29 -0.29
C SER A 126 -6.15 8.47 -0.86
N ILE A 127 -7.27 8.47 -0.14
CA ILE A 127 -8.49 7.76 -0.52
C ILE A 127 -9.69 8.66 -0.33
N THR A 128 -10.53 8.76 -1.37
CA THR A 128 -11.88 9.33 -1.29
C THR A 128 -12.88 8.35 -1.90
N PHE A 129 -14.08 8.29 -1.34
CA PHE A 129 -15.11 7.39 -1.87
C PHE A 129 -15.99 8.03 -2.95
N GLY A 130 -16.12 9.36 -2.91
CA GLY A 130 -16.94 10.13 -3.84
C GLY A 130 -16.46 10.10 -5.29
N GLU A 131 -17.18 10.84 -6.13
CA GLU A 131 -16.97 10.90 -7.59
C GLU A 131 -15.56 11.36 -7.98
N SER A 132 -14.97 12.28 -7.21
CA SER A 132 -13.70 12.90 -7.53
C SER A 132 -12.80 13.08 -6.30
N LEU A 133 -11.52 13.30 -6.58
CA LEU A 133 -10.56 13.79 -5.60
C LEU A 133 -10.71 15.31 -5.48
N SER A 134 -10.72 15.82 -4.25
CA SER A 134 -10.80 17.27 -4.01
C SER A 134 -9.65 18.00 -4.70
N SER A 135 -9.95 19.12 -5.37
CA SER A 135 -8.91 20.02 -5.92
C SER A 135 -8.05 20.66 -4.83
N LEU A 136 -8.51 20.63 -3.57
CA LEU A 136 -7.76 21.06 -2.41
C LEU A 136 -6.74 20.02 -1.93
N TRP A 137 -6.68 18.83 -2.54
CA TRP A 137 -5.70 17.80 -2.19
C TRP A 137 -4.43 17.88 -3.06
N PRO A 138 -3.23 17.86 -2.45
CA PRO A 138 -2.97 17.79 -1.01
C PRO A 138 -3.17 19.14 -0.30
N PRO A 139 -3.27 19.17 1.06
CA PRO A 139 -3.47 20.39 1.81
C PRO A 139 -2.44 21.46 1.47
N LYS A 140 -2.77 22.74 1.69
CA LYS A 140 -1.87 23.86 1.39
C LYS A 140 -0.50 23.66 2.04
N GLY A 141 0.55 23.87 1.24
CA GLY A 141 1.94 23.68 1.67
C GLY A 141 2.49 22.26 1.44
N PHE A 142 1.65 21.32 0.99
CA PHE A 142 2.05 19.95 0.67
C PHE A 142 2.08 19.69 -0.83
N LYS A 143 2.86 18.69 -1.22
CA LYS A 143 3.04 18.25 -2.60
C LYS A 143 2.92 16.73 -2.67
N ARG A 144 2.39 16.23 -3.80
CA ARG A 144 2.24 14.79 -4.04
C ARG A 144 3.64 14.16 -4.13
N GLY A 145 3.85 13.12 -3.31
CA GLY A 145 5.10 12.37 -3.15
C GLY A 145 5.69 11.77 -4.43
N SER A 146 4.81 11.35 -5.34
CA SER A 146 5.10 10.79 -6.66
C SER A 146 3.91 11.08 -7.58
N THR A 147 4.01 10.74 -8.87
CA THR A 147 2.89 10.73 -9.83
C THR A 147 1.63 10.07 -9.24
N ASP A 148 0.45 10.38 -9.82
CA ASP A 148 -0.94 10.10 -9.36
C ASP A 148 -1.29 8.69 -8.84
N LEU A 149 -0.33 7.75 -8.82
CA LEU A 149 -0.42 6.38 -8.35
C LEU A 149 -0.68 6.21 -6.84
N ARG A 150 -0.71 7.31 -6.06
CA ARG A 150 -0.96 7.30 -4.61
C ARG A 150 -2.30 7.88 -4.22
N ASP A 151 -3.04 8.44 -5.18
CA ASP A 151 -4.33 9.06 -4.94
C ASP A 151 -5.47 8.24 -5.55
N PHE A 152 -6.41 7.81 -4.72
CA PHE A 152 -7.48 6.91 -5.10
C PHE A 152 -8.84 7.53 -4.79
N HIS A 153 -9.55 8.00 -5.81
CA HIS A 153 -10.99 8.26 -5.71
C HIS A 153 -11.77 7.07 -6.29
N PHE A 154 -12.83 6.65 -5.61
CA PHE A 154 -13.60 5.45 -5.99
C PHE A 154 -14.74 5.71 -6.98
N GLY A 155 -15.20 6.96 -7.10
CA GLY A 155 -16.18 7.32 -8.09
C GLY A 155 -17.64 7.09 -7.68
N PHE A 156 -17.94 6.89 -6.40
CA PHE A 156 -19.31 6.59 -5.96
C PHE A 156 -20.14 7.88 -5.81
N SER A 157 -21.34 7.89 -6.40
CA SER A 157 -22.27 9.02 -6.28
C SER A 157 -23.06 9.01 -4.96
N GLU A 158 -23.41 7.82 -4.43
CA GLU A 158 -24.17 7.67 -3.18
C GLU A 158 -23.32 7.06 -2.05
N VAL A 159 -22.36 7.84 -1.55
CA VAL A 159 -21.35 7.36 -0.57
C VAL A 159 -21.98 6.80 0.72
N ASP A 160 -23.05 7.41 1.22
CA ASP A 160 -23.65 7.05 2.50
C ASP A 160 -24.36 5.68 2.50
N LYS A 161 -24.62 5.10 1.32
CA LYS A 161 -25.29 3.79 1.17
C LYS A 161 -24.33 2.65 0.85
N LEU A 162 -23.03 2.92 0.77
CA LEU A 162 -22.03 1.94 0.35
C LEU A 162 -21.90 0.80 1.35
N ARG A 163 -21.99 -0.41 0.83
CA ARG A 163 -21.81 -1.68 1.54
C ARG A 163 -20.45 -2.28 1.20
N PRO A 164 -19.97 -3.28 1.97
CA PRO A 164 -18.69 -3.91 1.68
C PRO A 164 -18.58 -4.45 0.24
N GLU A 165 -19.65 -5.03 -0.29
CA GLU A 165 -19.68 -5.62 -1.63
C GLU A 165 -19.46 -4.57 -2.74
N ASP A 166 -19.89 -3.33 -2.52
CA ASP A 166 -19.67 -2.23 -3.47
C ASP A 166 -18.16 -1.91 -3.60
N PHE A 167 -17.43 -1.99 -2.49
CA PHE A 167 -15.97 -1.86 -2.50
C PHE A 167 -15.28 -3.11 -3.05
N GLU A 168 -15.72 -4.31 -2.67
CA GLU A 168 -15.15 -5.58 -3.13
C GLU A 168 -15.23 -5.73 -4.65
N ASN A 169 -16.34 -5.29 -5.25
CA ASN A 169 -16.52 -5.30 -6.70
C ASN A 169 -15.85 -4.12 -7.41
N SER A 170 -15.33 -3.13 -6.67
CA SER A 170 -14.65 -1.98 -7.27
C SER A 170 -13.29 -2.37 -7.88
N PRO A 171 -13.05 -2.06 -9.17
CA PRO A 171 -11.72 -2.16 -9.77
C PRO A 171 -10.70 -1.28 -9.04
N ARG A 172 -11.16 -0.15 -8.47
CA ARG A 172 -10.30 0.79 -7.76
C ARG A 172 -9.73 0.20 -6.48
N LEU A 173 -10.49 -0.66 -5.78
CA LEU A 173 -9.96 -1.41 -4.64
C LEU A 173 -8.83 -2.35 -5.06
N SER A 174 -8.98 -3.05 -6.20
CA SER A 174 -7.91 -3.91 -6.74
C SER A 174 -6.65 -3.10 -7.07
N SER A 175 -6.81 -1.93 -7.70
CA SER A 175 -5.69 -1.03 -8.01
C SER A 175 -4.99 -0.52 -6.74
N LEU A 176 -5.76 -0.16 -5.71
CA LEU A 176 -5.20 0.26 -4.42
C LEU A 176 -4.39 -0.86 -3.77
N ILE A 177 -4.94 -2.09 -3.72
CA ILE A 177 -4.25 -3.26 -3.17
C ILE A 177 -2.93 -3.52 -3.91
N ALA A 178 -2.96 -3.48 -5.24
CA ALA A 178 -1.75 -3.67 -6.05
C ALA A 178 -0.71 -2.60 -5.75
N ALA A 179 -1.12 -1.33 -5.67
CA ALA A 179 -0.22 -0.23 -5.37
C ALA A 179 0.39 -0.34 -3.96
N ILE A 180 -0.39 -0.78 -2.96
CA ILE A 180 0.09 -1.05 -1.59
C ILE A 180 1.13 -2.18 -1.59
N LYS A 181 0.85 -3.28 -2.32
CA LYS A 181 1.76 -4.44 -2.38
C LYS A 181 3.09 -4.12 -3.06
N LEU A 182 3.06 -3.26 -4.08
CA LEU A 182 4.25 -2.83 -4.82
C LEU A 182 5.10 -1.79 -4.08
N THR A 183 4.54 -1.11 -3.09
CA THR A 183 5.28 -0.14 -2.27
C THR A 183 6.30 -0.86 -1.38
N SER A 184 7.55 -0.38 -1.40
CA SER A 184 8.66 -0.89 -0.57
C SER A 184 9.01 0.09 0.54
#